data_AF-A0A384B6E8-F1
#
_entry.id   AF-A0A384B6E8-F1
#
_cell.length_a   1.000
_cell.length_b   1.000
_cell.length_c   1.000
_cell.angle_alpha   90.00
_cell.angle_beta   90.00
_cell.angle_gamma   90.00
#
_symmetry.space_group_name_H-M   'P 1'
#
loop_
_entity.id
_entity.type
_entity.pdbx_description
1 polymer ?
#
loop_
_entity_poly.entity_id
_entity_poly.type
_entity_poly.pdbx_seq_one_letter_code
_entity_poly.pdbx_strand_id
1 'polypeptide(L)'
;MAGARRPLRQLRSGEDLHSTPLGTGSGSGAGSCRPAPPPPPPRAAAAARPLPAHAGTGSTGGTEVGRIGKRREGGPWSSGGTPVFIEAKIKARDLRGKKKEELLKQLEDLKVELSQLRVAKVTGGAASKLSKIRVVRKSIARVLTVINQTQKENLRKFYKGKKYKPLDLRPKKTRAMRRRLNKHEENLKTKKQQRKERLYPLRKYAVKA
;
A
#
# COMPACT_ATOMS: atom_id res chain seq x y z
N MET A 1 60.81 -16.79 16.08
CA MET A 1 60.59 -15.55 16.84
C MET A 1 59.09 -15.29 16.95
N ALA A 2 58.51 -15.70 18.08
CA ALA A 2 57.08 -15.69 18.35
C ALA A 2 56.61 -14.29 18.77
N GLY A 3 55.64 -13.72 18.04
CA GLY A 3 55.01 -12.43 18.37
C GLY A 3 53.65 -12.64 19.03
N ALA A 4 53.56 -12.27 20.31
CA ALA A 4 52.50 -12.59 21.24
C ALA A 4 51.12 -11.96 20.91
N ARG A 5 50.07 -12.73 21.20
CA ARG A 5 48.65 -12.34 21.19
C ARG A 5 48.36 -11.38 22.36
N ARG A 6 47.70 -10.25 22.11
CA ARG A 6 47.19 -9.36 23.16
C ARG A 6 45.98 -9.98 23.87
N PRO A 7 45.88 -9.94 25.22
CA PRO A 7 44.79 -10.57 25.95
C PRO A 7 43.52 -9.70 26.00
N LEU A 8 42.37 -10.38 25.97
CA LEU A 8 41.05 -9.82 26.30
C LEU A 8 41.07 -9.32 27.76
N ARG A 9 40.86 -8.01 27.95
CA ARG A 9 40.62 -7.44 29.29
C ARG A 9 39.15 -7.67 29.66
N GLN A 10 38.91 -8.70 30.48
CA GLN A 10 37.72 -8.79 31.31
C GLN A 10 37.75 -7.64 32.34
N LEU A 11 36.70 -6.84 32.42
CA LEU A 11 36.42 -6.05 33.61
C LEU A 11 35.21 -6.67 34.31
N ARG A 12 35.47 -7.07 35.55
CA ARG A 12 34.54 -7.63 36.53
C ARG A 12 33.61 -6.54 37.07
N SER A 13 32.41 -6.99 37.45
CA SER A 13 31.60 -6.64 38.63
C SER A 13 31.61 -5.18 39.12
N GLY A 14 30.47 -4.52 38.94
CA GLY A 14 29.99 -3.46 39.82
C GLY A 14 28.63 -3.86 40.38
N GLU A 15 28.65 -4.36 41.61
CA GLU A 15 27.52 -4.54 42.53
C GLU A 15 26.92 -3.15 42.84
N ASP A 16 25.61 -2.99 42.64
CA ASP A 16 24.58 -2.89 43.68
C ASP A 16 24.16 -1.43 43.87
N LEU A 17 22.87 -1.24 44.19
CA LEU A 17 22.21 -0.11 44.87
C LEU A 17 20.78 0.07 44.33
N HIS A 18 19.76 -0.42 45.07
CA HIS A 18 18.40 0.12 44.95
C HIS A 18 17.25 -0.90 44.89
N SER A 19 17.13 -1.78 45.89
CA SER A 19 15.91 -2.52 46.23
C SER A 19 14.88 -1.62 46.93
N THR A 20 13.66 -1.55 46.39
CA THR A 20 12.43 -1.21 47.14
C THR A 20 11.29 -2.10 46.66
N PRO A 21 10.76 -3.03 47.49
CA PRO A 21 9.55 -3.77 47.18
C PRO A 21 8.33 -3.00 47.73
N LEU A 22 7.33 -2.76 46.89
CA LEU A 22 6.02 -2.30 47.32
C LEU A 22 4.95 -3.31 46.88
N GLY A 23 4.24 -3.85 47.87
CA GLY A 23 2.81 -4.13 47.76
C GLY A 23 2.41 -5.56 47.44
N THR A 24 2.31 -6.39 48.48
CA THR A 24 1.38 -7.52 48.51
C THR A 24 -0.06 -6.99 48.50
N GLY A 25 -0.71 -7.05 47.34
CA GLY A 25 -2.14 -6.83 47.17
C GLY A 25 -2.85 -8.16 46.94
N SER A 26 -3.43 -8.70 48.01
CA SER A 26 -4.43 -9.76 47.96
C SER A 26 -5.70 -9.23 47.30
N GLY A 27 -6.16 -9.91 46.24
CA GLY A 27 -7.32 -9.50 45.47
C GLY A 27 -7.85 -10.63 44.61
N SER A 28 -8.58 -11.53 45.26
CA SER A 28 -9.34 -12.64 44.69
C SER A 28 -10.26 -12.15 43.56
N GLY A 29 -10.08 -12.71 42.37
CA GLY A 29 -10.93 -12.42 41.22
C GLY A 29 -10.64 -13.40 40.09
N ALA A 30 -11.07 -14.65 40.26
CA ALA A 30 -11.05 -15.66 39.21
C ALA A 30 -12.03 -15.27 38.09
N GLY A 31 -11.62 -14.33 37.25
CA GLY A 31 -12.29 -14.00 35.99
C GLY A 31 -12.08 -15.16 35.03
N SER A 32 -13.11 -15.99 34.87
CA SER A 32 -13.16 -17.08 33.89
C SER A 32 -12.83 -16.53 32.50
N CYS A 33 -11.61 -16.82 32.03
CA CYS A 33 -11.20 -16.58 30.65
C CYS A 33 -12.00 -17.53 29.76
N ARG A 34 -13.18 -17.12 29.30
CA ARG A 34 -13.91 -17.86 28.26
C ARG A 34 -13.02 -17.91 27.00
N PRO A 35 -12.70 -19.10 26.47
CA PRO A 35 -11.95 -19.19 25.23
C PRO A 35 -12.73 -18.54 24.08
N ALA A 36 -12.02 -17.85 23.19
CA ALA A 36 -12.60 -17.25 22.00
C ALA A 36 -13.29 -18.33 21.14
N PRO A 37 -14.46 -18.05 20.54
CA PRO A 37 -15.13 -19.01 19.69
C PRO A 37 -14.28 -19.31 18.44
N PRO A 38 -14.34 -20.55 17.91
CA PRO A 38 -13.59 -20.93 16.73
C PRO A 38 -14.04 -20.11 15.51
N PRO A 39 -13.13 -19.86 14.55
CA PRO A 39 -13.48 -19.18 13.31
C PRO A 39 -14.50 -19.99 12.51
N PRO A 40 -15.39 -19.33 11.74
CA PRO A 40 -16.36 -20.03 10.91
C PRO A 40 -15.65 -20.89 9.83
N PRO A 41 -16.27 -22.01 9.41
CA PRO A 41 -15.70 -22.86 8.37
C PRO A 41 -15.55 -22.10 7.05
N PRO A 42 -14.51 -22.42 6.25
CA PRO A 42 -14.37 -21.83 4.92
C PRO A 42 -15.60 -22.19 4.09
N ARG A 43 -16.23 -21.17 3.46
CA ARG A 43 -17.29 -21.37 2.47
C ARG A 43 -16.79 -22.38 1.44
N ALA A 44 -17.57 -23.45 1.23
CA ALA A 44 -17.30 -24.47 0.23
C ALA A 44 -16.90 -23.82 -1.10
N ALA A 45 -15.70 -24.16 -1.59
CA ALA A 45 -15.25 -23.73 -2.90
C ALA A 45 -16.26 -24.27 -3.92
N ALA A 46 -17.00 -23.36 -4.57
CA ALA A 46 -17.84 -23.72 -5.70
C ALA A 46 -16.94 -24.43 -6.72
N ALA A 47 -17.26 -25.70 -7.01
CA ALA A 47 -16.52 -26.53 -7.94
C ALA A 47 -16.31 -25.77 -9.26
N ALA A 48 -15.04 -25.58 -9.63
CA ALA A 48 -14.69 -25.02 -10.91
C ALA A 48 -15.25 -25.93 -12.00
N ARG A 49 -16.19 -25.43 -12.79
CA ARG A 49 -16.71 -26.13 -13.96
C ARG A 49 -15.55 -26.34 -14.94
N PRO A 50 -15.33 -27.55 -15.47
CA PRO A 50 -14.25 -27.79 -16.42
C PRO A 50 -14.51 -27.02 -17.72
N LEU A 51 -13.46 -26.37 -18.24
CA LEU A 51 -13.46 -25.74 -19.56
C LEU A 51 -13.46 -26.84 -20.64
N PRO A 52 -14.23 -26.68 -21.73
CA PRO A 52 -14.24 -27.67 -22.80
C PRO A 52 -12.93 -27.66 -23.60
N ALA A 53 -12.36 -28.85 -23.76
CA ALA A 53 -11.24 -29.12 -24.66
C ALA A 53 -11.70 -28.97 -26.12
N HIS A 54 -11.04 -28.10 -26.87
CA HIS A 54 -11.20 -28.00 -28.32
C HIS A 54 -10.09 -28.82 -28.97
N ALA A 55 -10.51 -29.89 -29.64
CA ALA A 55 -9.69 -30.73 -30.48
C ALA A 55 -9.07 -29.92 -31.63
N GLY A 56 -7.80 -30.16 -31.90
CA GLY A 56 -7.15 -29.69 -33.10
C GLY A 56 -7.54 -30.53 -34.31
N THR A 57 -7.83 -29.85 -35.41
CA THR A 57 -7.64 -30.39 -36.76
C THR A 57 -6.80 -29.37 -37.52
N GLY A 58 -5.73 -29.87 -38.14
CA GLY A 58 -4.79 -29.05 -38.89
C GLY A 58 -5.20 -28.84 -40.35
N SER A 59 -4.30 -28.12 -41.02
CA SER A 59 -3.95 -28.25 -42.45
C SER A 59 -4.46 -27.20 -43.43
N THR A 60 -3.48 -26.78 -44.24
CA THR A 60 -3.49 -26.13 -45.56
C THR A 60 -3.69 -24.61 -45.64
N GLY A 61 -2.73 -24.01 -46.34
CA GLY A 61 -2.62 -22.57 -46.54
C GLY A 61 -3.52 -22.02 -47.64
N GLY A 62 -3.55 -20.69 -47.69
CA GLY A 62 -4.21 -19.91 -48.72
C GLY A 62 -3.83 -18.45 -48.53
N THR A 63 -3.00 -17.96 -49.43
CA THR A 63 -2.79 -16.54 -49.70
C THR A 63 -4.12 -15.90 -50.08
N GLU A 64 -4.60 -14.92 -49.32
CA GLU A 64 -5.53 -13.93 -49.87
C GLU A 64 -5.44 -12.58 -49.18
N VAL A 65 -5.39 -11.57 -50.04
CA VAL A 65 -5.16 -10.16 -49.77
C VAL A 65 -6.51 -9.50 -49.46
N GLY A 66 -6.54 -8.64 -48.45
CA GLY A 66 -7.49 -7.51 -48.43
C GLY A 66 -8.92 -7.79 -47.95
N ARG A 67 -9.18 -7.42 -46.69
CA ARG A 67 -10.30 -6.51 -46.38
C ARG A 67 -10.11 -5.89 -45.00
N ILE A 68 -9.73 -4.61 -44.99
CA ILE A 68 -9.77 -3.74 -43.82
C ILE A 68 -11.25 -3.59 -43.44
N GLY A 69 -11.70 -4.44 -42.51
CA GLY A 69 -13.02 -4.38 -41.91
C GLY A 69 -13.12 -3.16 -41.00
N LYS A 70 -13.97 -2.20 -41.39
CA LYS A 70 -14.33 -0.99 -40.65
C LYS A 70 -14.54 -1.31 -39.16
N ARG A 71 -13.67 -0.74 -38.34
CA ARG A 71 -13.82 -0.66 -36.89
C ARG A 71 -15.19 -0.02 -36.62
N ARG A 72 -16.14 -0.80 -36.10
CA ARG A 72 -17.43 -0.27 -35.65
C ARG A 72 -17.12 0.83 -34.63
N GLU A 73 -17.46 2.05 -35.01
CA GLU A 73 -17.35 3.22 -34.16
C GLU A 73 -18.16 2.95 -32.90
N GLY A 74 -17.45 2.78 -31.78
CA GLY A 74 -18.06 2.81 -30.46
C GLY A 74 -18.64 4.20 -30.29
N GLY A 75 -19.97 4.30 -30.36
CA GLY A 75 -20.68 5.53 -30.07
C GLY A 75 -20.22 6.10 -28.72
N PRO A 76 -20.06 7.42 -28.61
CA PRO A 76 -19.63 8.04 -27.38
C PRO A 76 -20.67 7.70 -26.32
N TRP A 77 -20.21 7.13 -25.20
CA TRP A 77 -21.04 6.98 -24.01
C TRP A 77 -21.64 8.35 -23.75
N SER A 78 -22.95 8.45 -23.97
CA SER A 78 -23.73 9.65 -23.69
C SER A 78 -23.40 10.04 -22.27
N SER A 79 -22.57 11.08 -22.15
CA SER A 79 -22.30 11.75 -20.90
C SER A 79 -23.60 12.42 -20.52
N GLY A 80 -24.49 11.65 -19.89
CA GLY A 80 -25.61 12.15 -19.14
C GLY A 80 -25.07 13.09 -18.09
N GLY A 81 -24.93 14.35 -18.48
CA GLY A 81 -24.64 15.47 -17.61
C GLY A 81 -25.82 15.64 -16.68
N THR A 82 -25.85 14.83 -15.61
CA THR A 82 -26.72 15.10 -14.48
C THR A 82 -26.41 16.51 -13.99
N PRO A 83 -27.43 17.34 -13.75
CA PRO A 83 -27.23 18.72 -13.32
C PRO A 83 -26.38 18.70 -12.05
N VAL A 84 -25.20 19.29 -12.17
CA VAL A 84 -24.33 19.59 -11.04
C VAL A 84 -25.12 20.51 -10.13
N PHE A 85 -25.67 19.96 -9.06
CA PHE A 85 -26.12 20.75 -7.93
C PHE A 85 -24.83 21.39 -7.36
N ILE A 86 -24.56 22.64 -7.78
CA ILE A 86 -23.43 23.45 -7.34
C ILE A 86 -23.76 23.94 -5.94
N GLU A 87 -23.62 23.05 -4.96
CA GLU A 87 -23.49 23.44 -3.56
C GLU A 87 -22.03 23.22 -3.18
N ALA A 88 -21.41 24.26 -2.61
CA ALA A 88 -19.97 24.49 -2.46
C ALA A 88 -19.14 23.23 -2.15
N LYS A 89 -18.72 22.54 -3.20
CA LYS A 89 -17.91 21.32 -3.11
C LYS A 89 -16.50 21.70 -2.69
N ILE A 90 -16.11 21.34 -1.46
CA ILE A 90 -14.75 21.56 -0.94
C ILE A 90 -13.71 20.98 -1.91
N LYS A 91 -12.85 21.83 -2.48
CA LYS A 91 -11.79 21.40 -3.40
C LYS A 91 -10.54 21.07 -2.59
N ALA A 92 -9.87 19.98 -2.97
CA ALA A 92 -8.68 19.53 -2.25
C ALA A 92 -7.51 20.52 -2.34
N ARG A 93 -7.46 21.33 -3.41
CA ARG A 93 -6.43 22.36 -3.59
C ARG A 93 -6.47 23.42 -2.48
N ASP A 94 -7.68 23.82 -2.07
CA ASP A 94 -7.90 24.87 -1.06
C ASP A 94 -7.58 24.36 0.36
N LEU A 95 -7.53 23.04 0.56
CA LEU A 95 -7.23 22.41 1.85
C LEU A 95 -5.73 22.22 2.12
N ARG A 96 -4.90 22.15 1.08
CA ARG A 96 -3.46 21.87 1.22
C ARG A 96 -2.67 23.02 1.86
N GLY A 97 -3.18 24.25 1.81
CA GLY A 97 -2.55 25.43 2.41
C GLY A 97 -3.00 25.72 3.86
N LYS A 98 -3.99 25.00 4.38
CA LYS A 98 -4.55 25.23 5.71
C LYS A 98 -3.75 24.51 6.80
N LYS A 99 -3.79 25.04 8.02
CA LYS A 99 -3.15 24.40 9.19
C LYS A 99 -3.91 23.14 9.60
N LYS A 100 -3.22 22.21 10.24
CA LYS A 100 -3.80 20.94 10.71
C LYS A 100 -5.00 21.16 11.64
N GLU A 101 -4.93 22.15 12.52
CA GLU A 101 -6.00 22.49 13.48
C GLU A 101 -7.27 22.96 12.77
N GLU A 102 -7.14 23.80 11.74
CA GLU A 102 -8.27 24.26 10.94
C GLU A 102 -8.94 23.11 10.17
N LEU A 103 -8.15 22.15 9.68
CA LEU A 103 -8.66 20.96 9.01
C LEU A 103 -9.40 20.02 9.97
N LEU A 104 -8.99 19.97 11.23
CA LEU A 104 -9.68 19.17 12.26
C LEU A 104 -11.01 19.79 12.65
N LYS A 105 -11.06 21.12 12.84
CA LYS A 105 -12.32 21.85 13.08
C LYS A 105 -13.31 21.65 11.93
N GLN A 106 -12.87 21.89 10.69
CA GLN A 106 -13.70 21.64 9.49
C GLN A 106 -14.20 20.19 9.40
N LEU A 107 -13.42 19.22 9.88
CA LEU A 107 -13.79 17.82 9.87
C LEU A 107 -14.86 17.50 10.94
N GLU A 108 -14.82 18.16 12.08
CA GLU A 108 -15.83 18.04 13.14
C GLU A 108 -17.16 18.63 12.68
N ASP A 109 -17.15 19.83 12.11
CA ASP A 109 -18.33 20.49 11.56
C ASP A 109 -19.03 19.60 10.51
N LEU A 110 -18.27 19.08 9.54
CA LEU A 110 -18.81 18.19 8.50
C LEU A 110 -19.37 16.87 9.06
N LYS A 111 -18.84 16.38 10.18
CA LYS A 111 -19.36 15.16 10.84
C LYS A 111 -20.70 15.45 11.53
N VAL A 112 -20.83 16.61 12.17
CA VAL A 112 -22.08 17.06 12.79
C VAL A 112 -23.15 17.28 11.72
N GLU A 113 -22.81 17.94 10.62
CA GLU A 113 -23.74 18.07 9.48
C GLU A 113 -24.18 16.70 8.94
N LEU A 114 -23.24 15.75 8.82
CA LEU A 114 -23.55 14.41 8.34
C LEU A 114 -24.47 13.64 9.29
N SER A 115 -24.31 13.78 10.61
CA SER A 115 -25.20 13.13 11.59
C SER A 115 -26.61 13.71 11.51
N GLN A 116 -26.75 15.03 11.42
CA GLN A 116 -28.03 15.71 11.23
C GLN A 116 -28.73 15.26 9.94
N LEU A 117 -27.99 15.17 8.82
CA LEU A 117 -28.56 14.70 7.55
C LEU A 117 -28.99 13.22 7.58
N ARG A 118 -28.36 12.39 8.42
CA ARG A 118 -28.79 11.00 8.62
C ARG A 118 -30.10 10.92 9.41
N VAL A 119 -30.29 11.75 10.42
CA VAL A 119 -31.57 11.84 11.15
C VAL A 119 -32.67 12.35 10.23
N ALA A 120 -32.38 13.38 9.42
CA ALA A 120 -33.31 13.90 8.41
C ALA A 120 -33.71 12.84 7.37
N LYS A 121 -32.81 11.90 7.05
CA LYS A 121 -33.12 10.78 6.15
C LYS A 121 -34.14 9.82 6.75
N VAL A 122 -34.03 9.51 8.04
CA VAL A 122 -34.93 8.57 8.73
C VAL A 122 -36.33 9.19 8.92
N THR A 123 -36.38 10.49 9.18
CA THR A 123 -37.63 11.24 9.41
C THR A 123 -38.36 11.67 8.13
N GLY A 124 -37.92 11.21 6.95
CA GLY A 124 -38.58 11.52 5.68
C GLY A 124 -38.37 12.96 5.18
N GLY A 125 -37.19 13.55 5.43
CA GLY A 125 -36.87 14.93 5.06
C GLY A 125 -36.78 15.20 3.55
N ALA A 126 -36.79 16.49 3.18
CA ALA A 126 -36.76 16.98 1.80
C ALA A 126 -35.60 16.40 0.95
N ALA A 127 -35.87 16.12 -0.34
CA ALA A 127 -34.92 15.56 -1.30
C ALA A 127 -33.63 16.39 -1.48
N SER A 128 -33.73 17.71 -1.29
CA SER A 128 -32.58 18.62 -1.29
C SER A 128 -31.59 18.30 -0.16
N LYS A 129 -32.08 18.01 1.06
CA LYS A 129 -31.24 17.60 2.20
C LYS A 129 -30.60 16.23 1.96
N LEU A 130 -31.32 15.29 1.35
CA LEU A 130 -30.81 13.95 1.03
C LEU A 130 -29.66 13.99 0.00
N SER A 131 -29.75 14.89 -0.98
CA SER A 131 -28.72 15.07 -2.01
C SER A 131 -27.38 15.52 -1.43
N LYS A 132 -27.39 16.30 -0.32
CA LYS A 132 -26.19 16.77 0.37
C LYS A 132 -25.37 15.65 1.03
N ILE A 133 -25.99 14.53 1.40
CA ILE A 133 -25.32 13.40 2.08
C ILE A 133 -24.12 12.92 1.26
N ARG A 134 -24.27 12.77 -0.06
CA ARG A 134 -23.19 12.31 -0.94
C ARG A 134 -22.05 13.34 -1.02
N VAL A 135 -22.39 14.62 -1.01
CA VAL A 135 -21.42 15.73 -1.08
C VAL A 135 -20.60 15.78 0.21
N VAL A 136 -21.27 15.82 1.37
CA VAL A 136 -20.61 15.88 2.69
C VAL A 136 -19.72 14.67 2.93
N ARG A 137 -20.15 13.45 2.60
CA ARG A 137 -19.30 12.24 2.69
C ARG A 137 -18.03 12.36 1.85
N LYS A 138 -18.13 12.88 0.63
CA LYS A 138 -16.97 13.10 -0.24
C LYS A 138 -16.08 14.22 0.28
N SER A 139 -16.64 15.26 0.91
CA SER A 139 -15.89 16.34 1.55
C SER A 139 -15.07 15.84 2.75
N ILE A 140 -15.67 15.06 3.67
CA ILE A 140 -14.96 14.43 4.80
C ILE A 140 -13.80 13.58 4.31
N ALA A 141 -14.04 12.74 3.28
CA ALA A 141 -13.00 11.90 2.71
C ALA A 141 -11.83 12.72 2.14
N ARG A 142 -12.09 13.89 1.52
CA ARG A 142 -11.03 14.79 1.03
C ARG A 142 -10.22 15.39 2.17
N VAL A 143 -10.86 15.88 3.22
CA VAL A 143 -10.17 16.49 4.38
C VAL A 143 -9.26 15.44 5.04
N LEU A 144 -9.78 14.25 5.33
CA LEU A 144 -8.99 13.13 5.87
C LEU A 144 -7.82 12.75 4.97
N THR A 145 -8.04 12.75 3.65
CA THR A 145 -6.98 12.44 2.68
C THR A 145 -5.84 13.46 2.75
N VAL A 146 -6.14 14.76 2.82
CA VAL A 146 -5.12 15.82 2.91
C VAL A 146 -4.36 15.74 4.24
N ILE A 147 -5.06 15.51 5.36
CA ILE A 147 -4.43 15.29 6.67
C ILE A 147 -3.48 14.09 6.61
N ASN A 148 -3.90 12.96 6.04
CA ASN A 148 -3.07 11.77 5.95
C ASN A 148 -1.88 11.95 4.99
N GLN A 149 -2.05 12.69 3.90
CA GLN A 149 -0.98 13.01 2.96
C GLN A 149 0.11 13.82 3.65
N THR A 150 -0.25 14.94 4.29
CA THR A 150 0.71 15.82 5.00
C THR A 150 1.41 15.08 6.14
N GLN A 151 0.71 14.27 6.92
CA GLN A 151 1.30 13.43 7.96
C GLN A 151 2.32 12.43 7.39
N LYS A 152 1.96 11.69 6.34
CA LYS A 152 2.87 10.72 5.72
C LYS A 152 4.07 11.39 5.05
N GLU A 153 3.89 12.55 4.43
CA GLU A 153 4.98 13.34 3.86
C GLU A 153 5.98 13.78 4.93
N ASN A 154 5.49 14.26 6.08
CA ASN A 154 6.35 14.64 7.20
C ASN A 154 7.10 13.44 7.79
N LEU A 155 6.44 12.29 7.93
CA LEU A 155 7.09 11.04 8.34
C LEU A 155 8.14 10.56 7.33
N ARG A 156 7.88 10.70 6.03
CA ARG A 156 8.86 10.36 4.97
C ARG A 156 10.10 11.24 5.03
N LYS A 157 9.94 12.53 5.34
CA LYS A 157 11.06 13.46 5.57
C LYS A 157 11.86 13.05 6.80
N PHE A 158 11.20 12.76 7.92
CA PHE A 158 11.85 12.36 9.17
C PHE A 158 12.60 11.01 9.09
N TYR A 159 12.06 10.03 8.36
CA TYR A 159 12.68 8.72 8.15
C TYR A 159 13.53 8.64 6.86
N LYS A 160 13.84 9.78 6.24
CA LYS A 160 14.78 9.82 5.10
C LYS A 160 16.17 9.43 5.59
N GLY A 161 16.89 8.59 4.84
CA GLY A 161 18.23 8.11 5.19
C GLY A 161 18.32 7.08 6.33
N LYS A 162 17.32 7.00 7.21
CA LYS A 162 17.33 6.02 8.31
C LYS A 162 17.20 4.57 7.80
N LYS A 163 18.03 3.67 8.32
CA LYS A 163 18.02 2.22 8.01
C LYS A 163 16.69 1.57 8.37
N TYR A 164 16.17 1.86 9.56
CA TYR A 164 14.93 1.27 10.07
C TYR A 164 13.77 2.22 9.83
N LYS A 165 12.84 1.80 8.96
CA LYS A 165 11.59 2.50 8.66
C LYS A 165 10.38 1.64 9.04
N PRO A 166 9.28 2.26 9.51
CA PRO A 166 7.99 1.59 9.68
C PRO A 166 7.53 0.89 8.40
N LEU A 167 6.80 -0.21 8.53
CA LEU A 167 6.34 -1.03 7.40
C LEU A 167 5.47 -0.24 6.40
N ASP A 168 4.64 0.70 6.87
CA ASP A 168 3.78 1.55 6.02
C ASP A 168 4.58 2.45 5.06
N LEU A 169 5.79 2.88 5.45
CA LEU A 169 6.64 3.74 4.62
C LEU A 169 7.55 2.95 3.67
N ARG A 170 7.61 1.62 3.79
CA ARG A 170 8.43 0.78 2.91
C ARG A 170 7.80 0.68 1.53
N PRO A 171 8.61 0.57 0.46
CA PRO A 171 8.07 0.39 -0.88
C PRO A 171 7.30 -0.94 -0.97
N LYS A 172 6.06 -0.87 -1.46
CA LYS A 172 5.20 -2.04 -1.67
C LYS A 172 5.60 -2.78 -2.95
N LYS A 173 6.48 -3.76 -2.81
CA LYS A 173 6.91 -4.69 -3.87
C LYS A 173 6.42 -6.11 -3.57
N THR A 174 6.42 -6.99 -4.58
CA THR A 174 6.13 -8.41 -4.36
C THR A 174 7.15 -9.04 -3.41
N ARG A 175 6.77 -10.13 -2.72
CA ARG A 175 7.66 -10.83 -1.78
C ARG A 175 8.93 -11.35 -2.49
N ALA A 176 8.79 -11.89 -3.69
CA ALA A 176 9.92 -12.33 -4.52
C ALA A 176 10.90 -11.18 -4.81
N MET A 177 10.41 -10.01 -5.25
CA MET A 177 11.26 -8.84 -5.50
C MET A 177 11.93 -8.25 -4.25
N ARG A 178 11.41 -8.52 -3.05
CA ARG A 178 12.04 -8.12 -1.79
C ARG A 178 13.15 -9.08 -1.35
N ARG A 179 13.08 -10.34 -1.78
CA ARG A 179 14.01 -11.42 -1.40
C ARG A 179 15.13 -11.66 -2.41
N ARG A 180 14.95 -11.23 -3.66
CA ARG A 180 16.03 -11.28 -4.66
C ARG A 180 17.26 -10.52 -4.18
N LEU A 181 18.41 -10.89 -4.74
CA LEU A 181 19.67 -10.21 -4.51
C LEU A 181 19.63 -8.76 -5.04
N ASN A 182 20.50 -7.92 -4.51
CA ASN A 182 20.69 -6.58 -5.06
C ASN A 182 21.42 -6.67 -6.41
N LYS A 183 21.16 -5.76 -7.34
CA LYS A 183 21.86 -5.70 -8.64
C LYS A 183 23.39 -5.67 -8.49
N HIS A 184 23.88 -5.04 -7.43
CA HIS A 184 25.30 -5.03 -7.12
C HIS A 184 25.81 -6.43 -6.78
N GLU A 185 25.08 -7.15 -5.91
CA GLU A 185 25.41 -8.52 -5.52
C GLU A 185 25.31 -9.48 -6.70
N GLU A 186 24.28 -9.35 -7.55
CA GLU A 186 24.12 -10.14 -8.78
C GLU A 186 25.29 -9.92 -9.76
N ASN A 187 25.83 -8.70 -9.82
CA ASN A 187 26.92 -8.33 -10.71
C ASN A 187 28.32 -8.49 -10.07
N LEU A 188 28.43 -8.99 -8.84
CA LEU A 188 29.73 -9.23 -8.22
C LEU A 188 30.45 -10.36 -8.96
N LYS A 189 31.52 -9.99 -9.66
CA LYS A 189 32.39 -10.92 -10.38
C LYS A 189 33.65 -11.21 -9.59
N THR A 190 34.11 -12.45 -9.64
CA THR A 190 35.40 -12.83 -9.04
C THR A 190 36.55 -12.08 -9.73
N LYS A 191 37.66 -11.83 -9.01
CA LYS A 191 38.86 -11.19 -9.58
C LYS A 191 39.37 -11.93 -10.83
N LYS A 192 39.25 -13.26 -10.84
CA LYS A 192 39.61 -14.11 -11.98
C LYS A 192 38.73 -13.83 -13.21
N GLN A 193 37.41 -13.74 -13.01
CA GLN A 193 36.48 -13.41 -14.08
C GLN A 193 36.70 -12.00 -14.60
N GLN A 194 36.90 -11.00 -13.73
CA GLN A 194 37.21 -9.62 -14.14
C GLN A 194 38.50 -9.53 -14.98
N ARG A 195 39.53 -10.32 -14.65
CA ARG A 195 40.75 -10.40 -15.47
C ARG A 195 40.45 -11.01 -16.84
N LYS A 196 39.68 -12.11 -16.90
CA LYS A 196 39.31 -12.78 -18.16
C LYS A 196 38.51 -11.86 -19.08
N GLU A 197 37.52 -11.16 -18.55
CA GLU A 197 36.68 -10.23 -19.33
C GLU A 197 37.45 -9.02 -19.86
N ARG A 198 38.43 -8.51 -19.10
CA ARG A 198 39.35 -7.46 -19.57
C ARG A 198 40.27 -7.96 -20.69
N LEU A 199 40.77 -9.19 -20.56
CA LEU A 199 41.71 -9.77 -21.51
C LEU A 199 41.04 -10.16 -22.84
N TYR A 200 39.82 -10.69 -22.76
CA TYR A 200 39.08 -11.22 -23.92
C TYR A 200 37.69 -10.58 -24.04
N PRO A 201 37.61 -9.30 -24.46
CA PRO A 201 36.33 -8.67 -24.74
C PRO A 201 35.68 -9.30 -25.97
N LEU A 202 34.35 -9.47 -25.94
CA LEU A 202 33.58 -9.88 -27.12
C LEU A 202 33.68 -8.76 -28.17
N ARG A 203 34.38 -9.04 -29.27
CA ARG A 203 34.53 -8.12 -30.39
C ARG A 203 33.43 -8.38 -31.41
N LYS A 204 32.86 -7.31 -31.97
CA LYS A 204 31.97 -7.42 -33.12
C LYS A 204 32.84 -7.52 -34.37
N TYR A 205 32.61 -8.55 -35.19
CA TYR A 205 33.28 -8.74 -36.48
C TYR A 205 32.25 -9.17 -37.53
N ALA A 206 32.60 -8.94 -38.79
CA ALA A 206 31.86 -9.43 -39.95
C ALA A 206 32.84 -10.09 -40.90
N VAL A 207 32.39 -11.14 -41.59
CA VAL A 207 33.17 -11.81 -42.62
C VAL A 207 32.77 -11.22 -43.96
N LYS A 208 33.77 -10.84 -44.76
CA LYS A 208 33.55 -10.34 -46.12
C LYS A 208 33.14 -11.53 -46.99
N ALA A 209 32.03 -11.38 -47.71
CA ALA A 209 31.60 -12.35 -48.73
C ALA A 209 32.52 -12.28 -49.95
#